data_AF-A0A2N5YVI4-F1
#
_entry.id   AF-A0A2N5YVI4-F1
#
_cell.length_a   1.000
_cell.length_b   1.000
_cell.length_c   1.000
_cell.angle_alpha   90.00
_cell.angle_beta   90.00
_cell.angle_gamma   90.00
#
_symmetry.space_group_name_H-M   'P 1'
#
loop_
_entity.id
_entity.type
_entity.pdbx_description
1 polymer ?
#
loop_
_entity_poly.entity_id
_entity_poly.type
_entity_poly.pdbx_seq_one_letter_code
_entity_poly.pdbx_strand_id
1 'polypeptide(L)'
;MMKQIFFIIVLLSFFWGCNNQPKQDTINGSDAISEIKNEAELEQSVNEWNYKEVGSNYIDTLIVDICSTQDLEFIDLYPIMDSIASDKYESLVLHDLLKDNGFEITNWGRGNWMEGPRIVSFTMSNGKCECQIDKLYYSTENEDEYKVTERIKCSEIE
;
A
#
# COMPACT_ATOMS: atom_id res chain seq x y z
N MET A 1 -46.81 13.53 -27.96
CA MET A 1 -47.77 14.11 -27.00
C MET A 1 -46.98 14.45 -25.74
N MET A 2 -47.10 15.69 -25.26
CA MET A 2 -46.28 16.31 -24.21
C MET A 2 -46.41 15.63 -22.84
N LYS A 3 -45.35 15.71 -22.01
CA LYS A 3 -45.36 16.49 -20.76
C LYS A 3 -43.94 16.64 -20.18
N GLN A 4 -43.48 17.88 -20.15
CA GLN A 4 -42.49 18.38 -19.19
C GLN A 4 -43.05 18.26 -17.76
N ILE A 5 -42.20 18.18 -16.73
CA ILE A 5 -42.34 18.89 -15.43
C ILE A 5 -41.01 18.86 -14.64
N PHE A 6 -40.49 20.09 -14.44
CA PHE A 6 -39.74 20.73 -13.33
C PHE A 6 -38.90 19.98 -12.27
N PHE A 7 -37.61 20.36 -12.26
CA PHE A 7 -36.75 20.84 -11.15
C PHE A 7 -37.26 20.79 -9.70
N ILE A 8 -36.41 20.24 -8.79
CA ILE A 8 -36.05 20.88 -7.50
C ILE A 8 -34.55 20.69 -7.24
N ILE A 9 -33.84 21.82 -7.13
CA ILE A 9 -32.48 21.97 -6.60
C ILE A 9 -32.60 22.14 -5.08
N VAL A 10 -31.80 21.41 -4.30
CA VAL A 10 -31.44 21.81 -2.92
C VAL A 10 -29.93 21.79 -2.79
N LEU A 11 -29.37 23.00 -2.83
CA LEU A 11 -28.02 23.34 -2.39
C LEU A 11 -27.99 23.29 -0.86
N LEU A 12 -27.12 22.45 -0.30
CA LEU A 12 -26.67 22.59 1.09
C LEU A 12 -25.15 22.80 1.08
N SER A 13 -24.77 24.06 0.93
CA SER A 13 -23.42 24.55 1.21
C SER A 13 -23.29 24.80 2.72
N PHE A 14 -22.60 23.91 3.43
CA PHE A 14 -22.10 24.17 4.78
C PHE A 14 -20.78 24.94 4.66
N PHE A 15 -20.87 26.27 4.70
CA PHE A 15 -19.75 27.13 5.05
C PHE A 15 -19.57 27.10 6.56
N TRP A 16 -18.57 26.36 7.05
CA TRP A 16 -17.98 26.65 8.36
C TRP A 16 -16.88 27.70 8.15
N GLY A 17 -17.24 28.94 8.44
CA GLY A 17 -16.29 30.03 8.60
C GLY A 17 -15.58 29.91 9.95
N CYS A 18 -14.27 29.72 9.91
CA CYS A 18 -13.40 29.94 11.06
C CYS A 18 -13.28 31.45 11.30
N ASN A 19 -13.79 31.88 12.46
CA ASN A 19 -13.69 33.24 12.98
C ASN A 19 -12.39 33.36 13.78
N ASN A 20 -11.36 34.02 13.23
CA ASN A 20 -10.15 34.37 13.97
C ASN A 20 -10.03 35.89 14.04
N GLN A 21 -10.40 36.46 15.20
CA GLN A 21 -9.96 37.80 15.60
C GLN A 21 -8.67 37.67 16.43
N PRO A 22 -7.59 38.39 16.10
CA PRO A 22 -6.52 38.64 17.05
C PRO A 22 -6.87 39.87 17.91
N LYS A 23 -6.89 39.69 19.24
CA LYS A 23 -6.79 40.78 20.21
C LYS A 23 -5.31 41.13 20.39
N GLN A 24 -4.97 42.39 20.17
CA GLN A 24 -3.78 43.00 20.74
C GLN A 24 -4.02 43.23 22.24
N ASP A 25 -3.04 42.87 23.06
CA ASP A 25 -2.71 43.61 24.28
C ASP A 25 -1.20 43.48 24.52
N THR A 26 -0.55 44.64 24.67
CA THR A 26 0.83 44.81 25.11
C THR A 26 0.83 44.99 26.63
N ILE A 27 1.81 44.44 27.36
CA ILE A 27 2.61 45.09 28.45
C ILE A 27 3.42 44.03 29.25
N ASN A 28 4.74 44.22 29.22
CA ASN A 28 5.81 44.01 30.22
C ASN A 28 5.72 42.93 31.33
N GLY A 29 6.79 42.12 31.40
CA GLY A 29 7.62 42.06 32.60
C GLY A 29 7.67 40.74 33.41
N SER A 30 8.91 40.27 33.60
CA SER A 30 9.44 39.37 34.64
C SER A 30 9.06 37.87 34.67
N ASP A 31 10.09 37.06 34.43
CA ASP A 31 10.51 35.87 35.18
C ASP A 31 9.45 34.85 35.63
N ALA A 32 9.28 33.81 34.83
CA ALA A 32 9.16 32.42 35.28
C ALA A 32 9.21 31.48 34.06
N ILE A 33 10.35 30.81 33.85
CA ILE A 33 10.43 29.65 32.94
C ILE A 33 9.80 28.48 33.69
N SER A 34 8.53 28.20 33.41
CA SER A 34 7.84 26.97 33.79
C SER A 34 7.35 26.26 32.54
N GLU A 35 7.85 25.03 32.38
CA GLU A 35 7.29 23.88 31.64
C GLU A 35 6.33 24.15 30.49
N ILE A 36 6.71 23.75 29.26
CA ILE A 36 5.89 22.82 28.48
C ILE A 36 6.85 21.86 27.74
N LYS A 37 6.92 20.63 28.24
CA LYS A 37 7.39 19.47 27.47
C LYS A 37 6.38 19.28 26.34
N ASN A 38 6.77 19.62 25.11
CA ASN A 38 6.07 19.11 23.94
C ASN A 38 6.66 17.73 23.63
N GLU A 39 6.22 16.73 24.40
CA GLU A 39 6.09 15.37 23.91
C GLU A 39 4.97 15.38 22.87
N ALA A 40 5.32 15.75 21.64
CA ALA A 40 4.59 15.27 20.49
C ALA A 40 5.18 13.88 20.19
N GLU A 41 4.68 12.88 20.92
CA GLU A 41 4.58 11.50 20.42
C GLU A 41 3.88 11.58 19.07
N LEU A 42 4.67 11.66 18.00
CA LEU A 42 4.23 11.15 16.72
C LEU A 42 4.30 9.63 16.88
N GLU A 43 3.16 9.02 17.16
CA GLU A 43 2.98 7.58 17.06
C GLU A 43 3.49 7.14 15.68
N GLN A 44 4.74 6.68 15.62
CA GLN A 44 5.21 5.79 14.58
C GLN A 44 4.34 4.55 14.72
N SER A 45 3.29 4.47 13.90
CA SER A 45 2.57 3.23 13.68
C SER A 45 3.57 2.25 13.10
N VAL A 46 4.10 1.40 13.98
CA VAL A 46 4.92 0.25 13.65
C VAL A 46 4.03 -0.73 12.89
N ASN A 47 3.81 -0.46 11.61
CA ASN A 47 3.31 -1.45 10.67
C ASN A 47 4.53 -2.29 10.26
N GLU A 48 5.06 -3.06 11.21
CA GLU A 48 6.16 -4.00 10.98
C GLU A 48 5.59 -5.18 10.20
N TRP A 49 5.42 -4.97 8.89
CA TRP A 49 5.19 -6.03 7.94
C TRP A 49 6.42 -6.93 7.97
N ASN A 50 6.31 -8.06 8.67
CA ASN A 50 7.43 -8.93 9.01
C ASN A 50 7.78 -9.88 7.85
N TYR A 51 7.92 -9.32 6.64
CA TYR A 51 8.38 -10.06 5.47
C TYR A 51 9.90 -10.21 5.57
N LYS A 52 10.38 -11.44 5.42
CA LYS A 52 11.82 -11.64 5.28
C LYS A 52 12.21 -11.34 3.84
N GLU A 53 13.11 -10.37 3.67
CA GLU A 53 13.72 -10.08 2.39
C GLU A 53 14.60 -11.23 1.91
N VAL A 54 14.42 -11.62 0.65
CA VAL A 54 15.17 -12.68 -0.02
C VAL A 54 15.51 -12.28 -1.46
N GLY A 55 16.52 -12.94 -2.02
CA GLY A 55 16.87 -12.80 -3.44
C GLY A 55 16.12 -13.77 -4.34
N SER A 56 16.18 -13.52 -5.64
CA SER A 56 15.60 -14.31 -6.73
C SER A 56 16.10 -15.75 -6.74
N ASN A 57 17.31 -16.00 -6.23
CA ASN A 57 17.86 -17.34 -6.04
C ASN A 57 17.11 -18.20 -5.01
N TYR A 58 16.19 -17.60 -4.24
CA TYR A 58 15.35 -18.32 -3.28
C TYR A 58 14.09 -18.93 -3.91
N ILE A 59 13.77 -18.59 -5.17
CA ILE A 59 12.55 -19.08 -5.86
C ILE A 59 12.49 -20.61 -5.87
N ASP A 60 13.60 -21.28 -6.20
CA ASP A 60 13.63 -22.75 -6.24
C ASP A 60 13.33 -23.38 -4.88
N THR A 61 13.70 -22.70 -3.79
CA THR A 61 13.43 -23.16 -2.42
C THR A 61 11.96 -22.92 -2.03
N LEU A 62 11.39 -21.79 -2.43
CA LEU A 62 9.97 -21.48 -2.22
C LEU A 62 9.06 -22.58 -2.78
N ILE A 63 9.33 -23.08 -3.98
CA ILE A 63 8.48 -24.08 -4.67
C ILE A 63 8.32 -25.38 -3.89
N VAL A 64 9.36 -25.81 -3.15
CA VAL A 64 9.37 -27.10 -2.46
C VAL A 64 8.32 -27.15 -1.34
N ASP A 65 8.06 -26.02 -0.67
CA ASP A 65 7.17 -25.95 0.49
C ASP A 65 6.43 -24.61 0.55
N ILE A 66 5.75 -24.25 -0.55
CA ILE A 66 5.02 -22.98 -0.69
C ILE A 66 4.05 -22.75 0.48
N CYS A 67 3.32 -23.80 0.88
CA CYS A 67 2.25 -23.72 1.87
C CYS A 67 2.74 -23.42 3.30
N SER A 68 3.98 -23.81 3.62
CA SER A 68 4.57 -23.65 4.96
C SER A 68 5.65 -22.57 4.98
N THR A 69 5.82 -21.83 3.88
CA THR A 69 6.84 -20.80 3.77
C THR A 69 6.44 -19.58 4.60
N GLN A 70 7.41 -19.05 5.34
CA GLN A 70 7.32 -17.74 5.99
C GLN A 70 7.00 -16.63 4.99
N ASP A 71 6.35 -15.55 5.43
CA ASP A 71 6.08 -14.38 4.59
C ASP A 71 7.40 -13.82 4.00
N LEU A 72 7.51 -13.76 2.66
CA LEU A 72 8.71 -13.36 1.93
C LEU A 72 8.52 -12.09 1.11
N GLU A 73 9.57 -11.29 1.00
CA GLU A 73 9.68 -10.22 0.02
C GLU A 73 10.89 -10.44 -0.88
N PHE A 74 10.69 -10.54 -2.19
CA PHE A 74 11.76 -10.69 -3.16
C PHE A 74 12.21 -9.33 -3.68
N ILE A 75 13.42 -8.92 -3.32
CA ILE A 75 13.89 -7.54 -3.50
C ILE A 75 14.65 -7.28 -4.81
N ASP A 76 14.91 -8.31 -5.61
CA ASP A 76 15.78 -8.28 -6.80
C ASP A 76 15.17 -9.02 -8.02
N LEU A 77 13.86 -9.26 -8.04
CA LEU A 77 13.18 -9.85 -9.22
C LEU A 77 13.16 -8.91 -10.42
N TYR A 78 13.24 -7.60 -10.16
CA TYR A 78 13.10 -6.55 -11.14
C TYR A 78 14.29 -5.59 -11.08
N PRO A 79 14.72 -5.06 -12.23
CA PRO A 79 15.59 -3.88 -12.21
C PRO A 79 14.81 -2.67 -11.67
N ILE A 80 15.54 -1.59 -11.35
CA ILE A 80 14.92 -0.27 -11.16
C ILE A 80 14.18 0.11 -12.45
N MET A 81 12.96 0.58 -12.30
CA MET A 81 12.07 0.92 -13.42
C MET A 81 11.84 2.43 -13.50
N ASP A 82 11.78 2.95 -14.72
CA ASP A 82 11.48 4.37 -15.01
C ASP A 82 9.98 4.68 -15.16
N SER A 83 9.15 3.65 -15.02
CA SER A 83 7.73 3.72 -15.31
C SER A 83 6.97 2.59 -14.63
N ILE A 84 5.69 2.84 -14.38
CA ILE A 84 4.77 1.85 -13.83
C ILE A 84 4.03 1.18 -14.97
N ALA A 85 4.07 -0.15 -15.03
CA ALA A 85 3.38 -0.91 -16.07
C ALA A 85 1.86 -0.66 -16.03
N SER A 86 1.24 -0.57 -17.20
CA SER A 86 -0.22 -0.56 -17.28
C SER A 86 -0.79 -1.94 -16.94
N ASP A 87 -1.99 -2.00 -16.37
CA ASP A 87 -2.65 -3.27 -15.99
C ASP A 87 -2.65 -4.34 -17.09
N LYS A 88 -2.79 -3.94 -18.36
CA LYS A 88 -2.81 -4.87 -19.49
C LYS A 88 -1.50 -5.66 -19.67
N TYR A 89 -0.39 -5.08 -19.25
CA TYR A 89 0.96 -5.64 -19.38
C TYR A 89 1.58 -5.96 -18.02
N GLU A 90 0.79 -5.87 -16.95
CA GLU A 90 1.25 -6.20 -15.61
C GLU A 90 1.44 -7.73 -15.54
N SER A 91 2.67 -8.15 -15.29
CA SER A 91 3.04 -9.54 -15.00
C SER A 91 3.74 -9.58 -13.65
N LEU A 92 3.47 -10.65 -12.90
CA LEU A 92 4.10 -10.94 -11.63
C LEU A 92 4.85 -12.26 -11.76
N VAL A 93 6.12 -12.28 -11.36
CA VAL A 93 6.97 -13.48 -11.46
C VAL A 93 6.43 -14.58 -10.55
N LEU A 94 6.01 -14.24 -9.32
CA LEU A 94 5.46 -15.22 -8.39
C LEU A 94 4.06 -15.69 -8.82
N HIS A 95 3.27 -14.84 -9.48
CA HIS A 95 1.98 -15.26 -10.07
C HIS A 95 2.19 -16.33 -11.14
N ASP A 96 3.10 -16.07 -12.08
CA ASP A 96 3.37 -17.01 -13.18
C ASP A 96 3.93 -18.33 -12.61
N LEU A 97 4.79 -18.24 -11.59
CA LEU A 97 5.31 -19.39 -10.86
C LEU A 97 4.19 -20.21 -10.19
N LEU A 98 3.30 -19.57 -9.43
CA LEU A 98 2.21 -20.28 -8.74
C LEU A 98 1.24 -20.92 -9.74
N LYS A 99 0.95 -20.24 -10.85
CA LYS A 99 0.11 -20.76 -11.92
C LYS A 99 0.69 -22.05 -12.53
N ASP A 100 2.00 -22.07 -12.77
CA ASP A 100 2.69 -23.26 -13.27
C ASP A 100 2.68 -24.43 -12.24
N ASN A 101 2.45 -24.12 -10.96
CA ASN A 101 2.29 -25.09 -9.88
C ASN A 101 0.83 -25.39 -9.51
N GLY A 102 -0.12 -25.08 -10.41
CA GLY A 102 -1.52 -25.47 -10.29
C GLY A 102 -2.35 -24.59 -9.36
N PHE A 103 -1.88 -23.38 -9.02
CA PHE A 103 -2.71 -22.38 -8.37
C PHE A 103 -3.57 -21.62 -9.40
N GLU A 104 -4.80 -21.29 -9.01
CA GLU A 104 -5.74 -20.49 -9.80
C GLU A 104 -6.05 -19.18 -9.08
N ILE A 105 -6.26 -18.10 -9.83
CA ILE A 105 -6.62 -16.79 -9.26
C ILE A 105 -8.03 -16.88 -8.66
N THR A 106 -8.15 -16.56 -7.38
CA THR A 106 -9.44 -16.44 -6.67
C THR A 106 -9.87 -14.99 -6.50
N ASN A 107 -8.91 -14.06 -6.40
CA ASN A 107 -9.17 -12.63 -6.30
C ASN A 107 -8.01 -11.81 -6.89
N TRP A 108 -8.29 -10.56 -7.30
CA TRP A 108 -7.25 -9.62 -7.71
C TRP A 108 -7.67 -8.17 -7.44
N GLY A 109 -6.68 -7.29 -7.27
CA GLY A 109 -6.92 -5.87 -7.04
C GLY A 109 -5.69 -5.01 -7.33
N ARG A 110 -5.91 -3.70 -7.32
CA ARG A 110 -4.86 -2.69 -7.44
C ARG A 110 -5.19 -1.47 -6.60
N GLY A 111 -4.16 -0.75 -6.17
CA GLY A 111 -4.31 0.48 -5.41
C GLY A 111 -2.99 1.22 -5.27
N ASN A 112 -2.97 2.14 -4.32
CA ASN A 112 -1.75 2.80 -3.85
C ASN A 112 -1.42 2.23 -2.46
N TRP A 113 -0.19 2.44 -1.99
CA TRP A 113 0.22 1.93 -0.68
C TRP A 113 1.15 2.94 0.01
N MET A 114 1.50 2.68 1.27
CA MET A 114 2.16 3.68 2.12
C MET A 114 3.52 4.15 1.58
N GLU A 115 4.29 3.22 0.99
CA GLU A 115 5.67 3.48 0.56
C GLU A 115 5.80 3.71 -0.95
N GLY A 116 4.68 3.80 -1.66
CA GLY A 116 4.76 4.12 -3.08
C GLY A 116 3.45 4.16 -3.85
N PRO A 117 3.56 4.52 -5.13
CA PRO A 117 2.43 4.92 -5.94
C PRO A 117 1.51 3.77 -6.33
N ARG A 118 1.96 2.51 -6.27
CA ARG A 118 1.16 1.38 -6.74
C ARG A 118 1.45 0.07 -6.02
N ILE A 119 0.37 -0.66 -5.76
CA ILE A 119 0.35 -2.08 -5.41
C ILE A 119 -0.60 -2.81 -6.36
N VAL A 120 -0.22 -4.02 -6.78
CA VAL A 120 -1.09 -4.97 -7.49
C VAL A 120 -1.09 -6.28 -6.72
N SER A 121 -2.28 -6.75 -6.36
CA SER A 121 -2.47 -7.89 -5.48
C SER A 121 -3.23 -9.00 -6.18
N PHE A 122 -2.76 -10.24 -6.02
CA PHE A 122 -3.45 -11.45 -6.45
C PHE A 122 -3.62 -12.38 -5.25
N THR A 123 -4.81 -12.95 -5.12
CA THR A 123 -5.03 -14.11 -4.26
C THR A 123 -5.18 -15.31 -5.17
N MET A 124 -4.44 -16.38 -4.88
CA MET A 124 -4.42 -17.60 -5.67
C MET A 124 -4.55 -18.83 -4.78
N SER A 125 -5.21 -19.89 -5.25
CA SER A 125 -5.37 -21.13 -4.50
C SER A 125 -5.22 -22.36 -5.39
N ASN A 126 -4.69 -23.45 -4.84
CA ASN A 126 -4.68 -24.78 -5.45
C ASN A 126 -5.62 -25.78 -4.75
N GLY A 127 -6.51 -25.27 -3.88
CA GLY A 127 -7.43 -26.08 -3.06
C GLY A 127 -6.83 -26.71 -1.80
N LYS A 128 -5.50 -26.64 -1.61
CA LYS A 128 -4.82 -27.02 -0.36
C LYS A 128 -4.24 -25.81 0.38
N CYS A 129 -3.84 -24.81 -0.38
CA CYS A 129 -3.22 -23.59 0.10
C CYS A 129 -3.82 -22.39 -0.63
N GLU A 130 -3.89 -21.26 0.07
CA GLU A 130 -4.14 -19.94 -0.49
C GLU A 130 -2.91 -19.07 -0.30
N CYS A 131 -2.52 -18.36 -1.36
CA CYS A 131 -1.41 -17.42 -1.35
C CYS A 131 -1.89 -16.03 -1.79
N GLN A 132 -1.48 -15.01 -1.06
CA GLN A 132 -1.52 -13.62 -1.52
C GLN A 132 -0.16 -13.24 -2.08
N ILE A 133 -0.15 -12.68 -3.28
CA ILE A 133 1.03 -12.11 -3.93
C ILE A 133 0.77 -10.62 -4.17
N ASP A 134 1.69 -9.78 -3.72
CA ASP A 134 1.63 -8.34 -3.94
C ASP A 134 2.86 -7.88 -4.72
N LYS A 135 2.65 -7.20 -5.85
CA LYS A 135 3.70 -6.43 -6.53
C LYS A 135 3.67 -4.99 -6.06
N LEU A 136 4.81 -4.53 -5.56
CA LEU A 136 4.94 -3.22 -4.92
C LEU A 136 5.87 -2.35 -5.73
N TYR A 137 5.44 -1.12 -5.99
CA TYR A 137 6.27 -0.07 -6.56
C TYR A 137 6.61 0.90 -5.44
N TYR A 138 7.88 0.92 -5.02
CA TYR A 138 8.43 1.84 -4.03
C TYR A 138 8.90 3.11 -4.71
N SER A 139 8.61 4.26 -4.12
CA SER A 139 9.27 5.51 -4.51
C SER A 139 10.76 5.45 -4.17
N THR A 140 11.62 6.02 -5.02
CA THR A 140 13.05 6.15 -4.74
C THR A 140 13.42 7.62 -4.51
N GLU A 141 14.71 7.92 -4.29
CA GLU A 141 15.20 9.30 -4.23
C GLU A 141 15.05 10.04 -5.57
N ASN A 142 14.95 9.30 -6.69
CA ASN A 142 14.66 9.85 -8.00
C ASN A 142 13.15 9.68 -8.29
N GLU A 143 12.44 10.80 -8.50
CA GLU A 143 10.98 10.84 -8.64
C GLU A 143 10.45 10.00 -9.83
N ASP A 144 11.31 9.78 -10.83
CA ASP A 144 11.00 9.02 -12.04
C ASP A 144 11.45 7.55 -11.94
N GLU A 145 12.05 7.11 -10.82
CA GLU A 145 12.53 5.75 -10.63
C GLU A 145 11.77 5.01 -9.52
N TYR A 146 11.46 3.74 -9.77
CA TYR A 146 10.77 2.85 -8.87
C TYR A 146 11.59 1.60 -8.58
N LYS A 147 11.75 1.27 -7.29
CA LYS A 147 12.16 -0.09 -6.88
C LYS A 147 10.91 -0.96 -6.89
N VAL A 148 10.99 -2.11 -7.55
CA VAL A 148 9.86 -3.04 -7.68
C VAL A 148 10.19 -4.35 -7.00
N THR A 149 9.30 -4.80 -6.12
CA THR A 149 9.42 -6.08 -5.41
C THR A 149 8.13 -6.88 -5.53
N GLU A 150 8.20 -8.17 -5.20
CA GLU A 150 7.01 -8.96 -4.92
C GLU A 150 7.04 -9.55 -3.52
N ARG A 151 5.91 -9.50 -2.83
CA ARG A 151 5.66 -10.20 -1.57
C ARG A 151 4.82 -11.42 -1.81
N ILE A 152 5.06 -12.46 -1.03
CA ILE A 152 4.20 -13.64 -0.98
C ILE A 152 3.94 -14.04 0.46
N LYS A 153 2.68 -14.36 0.73
CA LYS A 153 2.19 -14.92 1.97
C LYS A 153 1.26 -16.08 1.65
N CYS A 154 1.51 -17.25 2.23
CA CYS A 154 0.72 -18.44 1.98
C CYS A 154 0.22 -19.04 3.29
N SER A 155 -0.94 -19.66 3.24
CA SER A 155 -1.51 -20.43 4.35
C SER A 155 -2.21 -21.68 3.84
N GLU A 156 -2.20 -22.74 4.63
CA GLU A 156 -3.03 -23.92 4.39
C GLU A 156 -4.52 -23.56 4.52
N ILE A 157 -5.35 -24.20 3.71
CA ILE A 157 -6.81 -24.09 3.78
C ILE A 157 -7.29 -25.24 4.68
N GLU A 158 -7.87 -24.90 5.83
CA GLU A 158 -8.49 -25.86 6.75
C GLU A 158 -9.81 -26.45 6.22
#